data_AF-A0A952XLZ4-F1
#
_entry.id   AF-A0A952XLZ4-F1
#
_cell.length_a   1.000
_cell.length_b   1.000
_cell.length_c   1.000
_cell.angle_alpha   90.00
_cell.angle_beta   90.00
_cell.angle_gamma   90.00
#
_symmetry.space_group_name_H-M   'P 1'
#
loop_
_entity.id
_entity.type
_entity.pdbx_description
1 polymer ?
#
loop_
_entity_poly.entity_id
_entity_poly.type
_entity_poly.pdbx_seq_one_letter_code
_entity_poly.pdbx_strand_id
1 'polypeptide(L)'
;MKSLTTRQERFCERFVELGNASAAAKAAGYLPASARNTGYRLLRDPRIVTRIAAIQAQMADQHCRQVDILLGKLETVFRRALDDHQFAAAARAIELQAKLAGLGDRPQARTATRRDKAALDTADDSGSTG
;
A
#
# COMPACT_ATOMS: atom_id res chain seq x y z
N MET A 1 11.10 22.07 -22.28
CA MET A 1 10.78 21.70 -20.88
C MET A 1 11.92 20.87 -20.31
N LYS A 2 12.33 21.08 -19.05
CA LYS A 2 13.50 20.42 -18.46
C LYS A 2 13.09 19.10 -17.80
N SER A 3 13.61 17.99 -18.29
CA SER A 3 13.34 16.63 -17.78
C SER A 3 13.82 16.43 -16.34
N LEU A 4 13.26 15.42 -15.66
CA LEU A 4 13.71 15.04 -14.32
C LEU A 4 15.14 14.52 -14.36
N THR A 5 15.92 14.86 -13.33
CA THR A 5 17.24 14.28 -13.12
C THR A 5 17.15 12.85 -12.58
N THR A 6 18.19 12.04 -12.74
CA THR A 6 18.24 10.67 -12.20
C THR A 6 17.95 10.60 -10.69
N ARG A 7 18.41 11.59 -9.91
CA ARG A 7 18.13 11.65 -8.46
C ARG A 7 16.68 12.00 -8.15
N GLN A 8 16.04 12.81 -8.98
CA GLN A 8 14.63 13.11 -8.87
C GLN A 8 13.75 11.91 -9.27
N GLU A 9 14.16 11.20 -10.31
CA GLU A 9 13.50 9.96 -10.73
C GLU A 9 13.53 8.91 -9.61
N ARG A 10 14.72 8.63 -9.06
CA ARG A 10 14.89 7.76 -7.89
C ARG A 10 14.08 8.23 -6.68
N PHE A 11 13.94 9.54 -6.46
CA PHE A 11 13.09 10.06 -5.40
C PHE A 11 11.62 9.68 -5.63
N CYS A 12 11.11 9.80 -6.85
CA CYS A 12 9.74 9.43 -7.18
C CYS A 12 9.48 7.95 -6.91
N GLU A 13 10.37 7.06 -7.39
CA GLU A 13 10.30 5.62 -7.15
C GLU A 13 10.26 5.31 -5.64
N ARG A 14 11.24 5.82 -4.89
CA ARG A 14 11.34 5.58 -3.44
C ARG A 14 10.19 6.20 -2.65
N PHE A 15 9.61 7.29 -3.12
CA PHE A 15 8.47 7.90 -2.46
C PHE A 15 7.21 7.03 -2.58
N VAL A 16 6.97 6.45 -3.76
CA VAL A 16 5.85 5.52 -3.97
C VAL A 16 6.03 4.24 -3.14
N GLU A 17 7.26 3.74 -2.99
CA GLU A 17 7.56 2.57 -2.15
C GLU A 17 7.42 2.85 -0.64
N LEU A 18 7.95 3.97 -0.15
CA LEU A 18 8.12 4.22 1.29
C LEU A 18 7.03 5.09 1.92
N GLY A 19 6.29 5.86 1.13
CA GLY A 19 5.29 6.82 1.61
C GLY A 19 5.86 7.96 2.47
N ASN A 20 7.19 8.12 2.54
CA ASN A 20 7.86 9.09 3.41
C ASN A 20 8.89 9.91 2.62
N ALA A 21 8.67 11.22 2.55
CA ALA A 21 9.50 12.15 1.78
C ALA A 21 10.97 12.20 2.25
N SER A 22 11.21 12.13 3.56
CA SER A 22 12.57 12.18 4.10
C SER A 22 13.31 10.87 3.82
N ALA A 23 12.65 9.73 4.03
CA ALA A 23 13.22 8.42 3.73
C ALA A 23 13.49 8.24 2.23
N ALA A 24 12.56 8.66 1.38
CA ALA A 24 12.72 8.65 -0.07
C ALA A 24 13.88 9.53 -0.53
N ALA A 25 14.05 10.72 0.05
CA ALA A 25 15.18 11.59 -0.26
C ALA A 25 16.52 10.94 0.14
N LYS A 26 16.62 10.30 1.31
CA LYS A 26 17.83 9.55 1.71
C LYS A 26 18.12 8.42 0.72
N ALA A 27 17.10 7.61 0.40
CA ALA A 27 17.23 6.48 -0.53
C ALA A 27 17.57 6.90 -1.97
N ALA A 28 17.15 8.10 -2.39
CA ALA A 28 17.49 8.71 -3.67
C ALA A 28 18.91 9.32 -3.70
N GLY A 29 19.64 9.25 -2.59
CA GLY A 29 21.02 9.73 -2.47
C GLY A 29 21.15 11.22 -2.11
N TYR A 30 20.14 11.83 -1.50
CA TYR A 30 20.27 13.16 -0.88
C TYR A 30 20.93 13.08 0.49
N LEU A 31 21.63 14.17 0.88
CA LEU A 31 22.34 14.20 2.16
C LEU A 31 21.36 13.97 3.31
N PRO A 32 21.66 13.08 4.27
CA PRO A 32 20.75 12.79 5.37
C PRO A 32 20.36 14.03 6.18
N ALA A 33 21.31 14.95 6.38
CA ALA A 33 21.11 16.20 7.11
C ALA A 33 20.06 17.11 6.46
N SER A 34 19.92 17.09 5.13
CA SER A 34 18.97 17.94 4.39
C SER A 34 17.80 17.16 3.78
N ALA A 35 17.70 15.86 4.03
CA ALA A 35 16.71 14.97 3.40
C ALA A 35 15.27 15.40 3.66
N ARG A 36 14.95 15.86 4.89
CA ARG A 36 13.61 16.35 5.24
C ARG A 36 13.22 17.56 4.40
N ASN A 37 14.06 18.59 4.36
CA ASN A 37 13.80 19.82 3.61
C ASN A 37 13.80 19.55 2.10
N THR A 38 14.69 18.68 1.64
CA THR A 38 14.78 18.29 0.24
C THR A 38 13.54 17.54 -0.22
N GLY A 39 13.10 16.52 0.52
CA GLY A 39 11.89 15.77 0.20
C GLY A 39 10.66 16.68 0.17
N TYR A 40 10.51 17.57 1.15
CA TYR A 40 9.42 18.55 1.17
C TYR A 40 9.44 19.48 -0.05
N ARG A 41 10.61 19.99 -0.43
CA ARG A 41 10.77 20.82 -1.62
C ARG A 41 10.46 20.05 -2.92
N LEU A 42 10.90 18.80 -3.02
CA LEU A 42 10.65 17.96 -4.19
C LEU A 42 9.15 17.69 -4.39
N LEU A 43 8.40 17.45 -3.31
CA LEU A 43 6.94 17.25 -3.39
C LEU A 43 6.17 18.51 -3.81
N ARG A 44 6.79 19.69 -3.80
CA ARG A 44 6.20 20.94 -4.32
C ARG A 44 6.51 21.20 -5.79
N ASP A 45 7.42 20.42 -6.40
CA ASP A 45 7.71 20.52 -7.82
C ASP A 45 6.61 19.77 -8.60
N PRO A 46 5.81 20.46 -9.45
CA PRO A 46 4.72 19.82 -10.19
C PRO A 46 5.17 18.64 -11.05
N ARG A 47 6.42 18.64 -11.53
CA ARG A 47 6.97 17.55 -12.35
C ARG A 47 7.18 16.28 -11.52
N ILE A 48 7.61 16.43 -10.27
CA ILE A 48 7.78 15.32 -9.33
C ILE A 48 6.42 14.74 -8.96
N VAL A 49 5.43 15.59 -8.64
CA VAL A 49 4.06 15.16 -8.32
C VAL A 49 3.45 14.40 -9.49
N THR A 50 3.59 14.93 -10.71
CA THR A 50 3.12 14.28 -11.94
C THR A 50 3.79 12.92 -12.12
N ARG A 51 5.10 12.82 -11.89
CA ARG A 51 5.83 11.56 -12.03
C ARG A 51 5.42 10.52 -10.99
N ILE A 52 5.23 10.93 -9.73
CA ILE A 52 4.71 10.06 -8.65
C ILE A 52 3.34 9.50 -9.04
N ALA A 53 2.42 10.34 -9.52
CA ALA A 53 1.11 9.91 -9.96
C ALA A 53 1.19 8.92 -11.14
N ALA A 54 2.09 9.16 -12.09
CA ALA A 54 2.31 8.23 -13.20
C ALA A 54 2.83 6.86 -12.72
N ILE A 55 3.77 6.82 -11.77
CA ILE A 55 4.27 5.56 -11.21
C ILE A 55 3.14 4.81 -10.48
N GLN A 56 2.32 5.51 -9.69
CA GLN A 56 1.17 4.92 -9.00
C GLN A 56 0.15 4.33 -9.98
N ALA A 57 -0.16 5.05 -11.07
CA ALA A 57 -1.03 4.55 -12.12
C ALA A 57 -0.44 3.30 -12.80
N GLN A 58 0.86 3.30 -13.12
CA GLN A 58 1.54 2.13 -13.68
C GLN A 58 1.46 0.91 -12.75
N MET A 59 1.63 1.11 -11.44
CA MET A 59 1.50 0.03 -10.45
C MET A 59 0.07 -0.49 -10.35
N ALA A 60 -0.93 0.40 -10.36
CA ALA A 60 -2.34 0.01 -10.37
C ALA A 60 -2.68 -0.80 -11.62
N ASP A 61 -2.26 -0.35 -12.80
CA ASP A 61 -2.47 -1.06 -14.07
C ASP A 61 -1.79 -2.44 -14.07
N GLN A 62 -0.56 -2.53 -13.57
CA GLN A 62 0.15 -3.81 -13.43
C GLN A 62 -0.59 -4.75 -12.48
N HIS A 63 -1.08 -4.22 -11.35
CA HIS A 63 -1.84 -5.00 -10.39
C HIS A 63 -3.14 -5.54 -11.00
N CYS A 64 -3.93 -4.70 -11.68
CA CYS A 64 -5.15 -5.12 -12.37
C CYS A 64 -4.85 -6.23 -13.39
N ARG A 65 -3.84 -6.05 -14.25
CA ARG A 65 -3.45 -7.08 -15.22
C ARG A 65 -3.04 -8.40 -14.54
N GLN A 66 -2.36 -8.34 -13.40
CA GLN A 66 -1.99 -9.54 -12.67
C GLN A 66 -3.21 -10.27 -12.08
N VAL A 67 -4.20 -9.53 -11.59
CA VAL A 67 -5.49 -10.09 -11.15
C VAL A 67 -6.20 -10.76 -12.32
N ASP A 68 -6.28 -10.13 -13.49
CA ASP A 68 -6.90 -10.70 -14.69
C ASP A 68 -6.24 -12.02 -15.12
N ILE A 69 -4.90 -12.07 -15.10
CA ILE A 69 -4.14 -13.28 -15.42
C ILE A 69 -4.48 -14.42 -14.43
N LEU A 70 -4.54 -14.12 -13.14
CA LEU A 70 -4.90 -15.12 -12.13
C LEU A 70 -6.34 -15.60 -12.27
N LEU A 71 -7.27 -14.69 -12.58
CA LEU A 71 -8.67 -15.01 -12.81
C LEU A 71 -8.82 -15.97 -14.01
N GLY A 72 -8.13 -15.70 -15.12
CA GLY A 72 -8.11 -16.57 -16.30
C GLY A 72 -7.48 -17.95 -16.04
N LYS A 73 -6.43 -18.01 -15.21
CA LYS A 73 -5.84 -19.28 -14.77
C LYS A 73 -6.82 -20.09 -13.92
N LEU A 74 -7.48 -19.46 -12.95
CA LEU A 74 -8.49 -20.11 -12.11
C LEU A 74 -9.69 -20.58 -12.92
N GLU A 75 -10.12 -19.79 -13.91
CA GLU A 75 -11.19 -20.17 -14.83
C GLU A 75 -10.84 -21.43 -15.63
N THR A 76 -9.57 -21.56 -16.05
CA THR A 76 -9.08 -22.77 -16.72
C THR A 76 -9.10 -23.98 -15.77
N VAL A 77 -8.72 -23.80 -14.50
CA VAL A 77 -8.78 -24.85 -13.48
C VAL A 77 -10.21 -25.26 -13.18
N PHE A 78 -11.12 -24.29 -13.05
CA PHE A 78 -12.55 -24.52 -12.82
C PHE A 78 -13.16 -25.40 -13.92
N ARG A 79 -12.94 -25.06 -15.19
CA ARG A 79 -13.45 -25.84 -16.33
C ARG A 79 -12.93 -27.27 -16.33
N ARG A 80 -11.62 -27.47 -16.15
CA ARG A 80 -11.03 -28.82 -16.07
C ARG A 80 -11.59 -29.63 -14.89
N ALA A 81 -11.77 -28.99 -13.73
CA ALA A 81 -12.35 -29.65 -12.57
C ALA A 81 -13.82 -30.06 -12.81
N LEU A 82 -14.59 -29.30 -13.58
CA LEU A 82 -15.94 -29.69 -13.99
C LEU A 82 -15.92 -30.89 -14.94
N ASP A 83 -15.04 -30.86 -15.94
CA ASP A 83 -14.88 -31.96 -16.91
C ASP A 83 -14.47 -33.27 -16.23
N ASP A 84 -13.59 -33.19 -15.22
CA ASP A 84 -13.12 -34.32 -14.42
C ASP A 84 -14.06 -34.70 -13.25
N HIS A 85 -15.23 -34.05 -13.14
CA HIS A 85 -16.18 -34.20 -12.02
C HIS A 85 -15.59 -33.97 -10.62
N GLN A 86 -14.52 -33.18 -10.52
CA GLN A 86 -13.88 -32.77 -9.27
C GLN A 86 -14.57 -31.54 -8.66
N PHE A 87 -15.82 -31.70 -8.22
CA PHE A 87 -16.65 -30.58 -7.74
C PHE A 87 -16.07 -29.81 -6.55
N ALA A 88 -15.31 -30.47 -5.68
CA ALA A 88 -14.63 -29.80 -4.57
C ALA A 88 -13.55 -28.80 -5.07
N ALA A 89 -12.77 -29.20 -6.09
CA ALA A 89 -11.79 -28.33 -6.71
C ALA A 89 -12.46 -27.18 -7.49
N ALA A 90 -13.58 -27.47 -8.17
CA ALA A 90 -14.37 -26.46 -8.86
C ALA A 90 -14.96 -25.41 -7.90
N ALA A 91 -15.56 -25.84 -6.79
CA ALA A 91 -16.06 -24.94 -5.74
C ALA A 91 -14.95 -24.06 -5.16
N ARG A 92 -13.77 -24.64 -4.92
CA ARG A 92 -12.61 -23.90 -4.44
C ARG A 92 -12.10 -22.87 -5.45
N ALA A 93 -12.13 -23.18 -6.74
CA ALA A 93 -11.77 -22.23 -7.78
C ALA A 93 -12.72 -21.01 -7.75
N ILE A 94 -14.04 -21.23 -7.67
CA ILE A 94 -15.04 -20.16 -7.56
C ILE A 94 -14.79 -19.26 -6.34
N GLU A 95 -14.50 -19.84 -5.18
CA GLU A 95 -14.18 -19.06 -3.98
C GLU A 95 -12.94 -18.16 -4.19
N LEU A 96 -11.90 -18.67 -4.83
CA LEU A 96 -10.68 -17.91 -5.10
C LEU A 96 -10.92 -16.83 -6.16
N GLN A 97 -11.72 -17.10 -7.18
CA GLN A 97 -12.14 -16.10 -8.17
C GLN A 97 -12.93 -14.96 -7.50
N ALA A 98 -13.89 -15.29 -6.62
CA ALA A 98 -14.66 -14.30 -5.86
C ALA A 98 -13.77 -13.44 -4.95
N LYS A 99 -12.76 -14.04 -4.31
CA LYS A 99 -11.78 -13.29 -3.49
C LYS A 99 -10.95 -12.32 -4.34
N LEU A 100 -10.46 -12.76 -5.50
CA LEU A 100 -9.69 -11.90 -6.41
C LEU A 100 -10.52 -10.76 -7.02
N ALA A 101 -11.83 -11.00 -7.24
CA ALA A 101 -12.77 -9.99 -7.71
C ALA A 101 -13.25 -9.02 -6.60
N GLY A 102 -12.80 -9.18 -5.36
CA GLY A 102 -13.26 -8.37 -4.22
C GLY A 102 -14.67 -8.71 -3.71
N LEU A 103 -15.24 -9.84 -4.12
CA LEU A 103 -16.57 -10.33 -3.73
C LEU A 103 -16.53 -11.23 -2.48
N GLY A 104 -15.33 -11.64 -2.03
CA GLY A 104 -15.13 -12.63 -0.97
C GLY A 104 -15.21 -12.10 0.47
N ASP A 105 -15.13 -10.78 0.67
CA ASP A 105 -15.26 -10.16 1.99
C ASP A 105 -16.71 -9.73 2.21
N ARG A 106 -17.52 -10.60 2.83
CA ARG A 106 -18.58 -10.05 3.69
C ARG A 106 -17.88 -9.28 4.80
N PRO A 107 -18.25 -8.02 5.09
CA PRO A 107 -17.73 -7.35 6.27
C PRO A 107 -18.20 -8.13 7.50
N GLN A 108 -17.31 -8.93 8.10
CA GLN A 108 -17.47 -9.29 9.50
C GLN A 108 -17.37 -7.97 10.25
N ALA A 109 -18.50 -7.55 10.83
CA ALA A 109 -18.61 -6.35 11.62
C ALA A 109 -17.40 -6.26 12.56
N ARG A 110 -16.51 -5.29 12.31
CA ARG A 110 -15.51 -4.87 13.27
C ARG A 110 -16.31 -4.35 14.46
N THR A 111 -16.52 -5.18 15.48
CA THR A 111 -16.99 -4.72 16.78
C THR A 111 -16.02 -3.65 17.25
N ALA A 112 -16.46 -2.41 17.13
CA ALA A 112 -15.76 -1.25 17.65
C ALA A 112 -15.78 -1.33 19.17
N THR A 113 -14.77 -1.96 19.77
CA THR A 113 -14.48 -1.74 21.19
C THR A 113 -13.80 -0.39 21.31
N ARG A 114 -14.63 0.64 21.38
CA ARG A 114 -14.28 1.97 21.87
C ARG A 114 -13.81 1.80 23.32
N ARG A 115 -12.51 1.93 23.58
CA ARG A 115 -11.98 2.29 24.90
C ARG A 115 -11.10 3.53 24.75
N ASP A 116 -11.78 4.66 24.55
CA ASP A 116 -11.30 5.93 25.10
C ASP A 116 -11.68 5.94 26.59
N LYS A 117 -10.72 5.65 27.48
CA LYS A 117 -10.68 6.21 28.85
C LYS A 117 -9.35 5.84 29.53
N ALA A 118 -8.45 6.82 29.63
CA ALA A 118 -7.60 7.11 30.80
C ALA A 118 -6.48 8.07 30.39
N ALA A 119 -6.84 9.31 30.09
CA ALA A 119 -5.99 10.44 30.46
C ALA A 119 -6.35 10.83 31.90
N LEU A 120 -5.37 11.36 32.62
CA LEU A 120 -5.42 11.84 34.01
C LEU A 120 -5.45 10.75 35.08
N ASP A 121 -4.28 10.16 35.34
CA ASP A 121 -3.91 9.92 36.73
C ASP A 121 -3.11 11.15 37.18
N THR A 122 -3.68 11.79 38.19
CA THR A 122 -3.24 13.02 38.83
C THR A 122 -1.90 12.79 39.52
N ALA A 123 -0.89 13.56 39.11
CA ALA A 123 0.28 13.79 39.91
C ALA A 123 -0.15 14.59 41.16
N ASP A 124 -0.34 13.88 42.26
CA ASP A 124 -0.34 14.44 43.60
C ASP A 124 0.16 13.36 44.57
N ASP A 125 1.47 13.37 44.85
CA ASP A 125 1.97 12.93 46.15
C ASP A 125 3.15 13.81 46.54
N SER A 126 2.80 14.89 47.21
CA SER A 126 3.70 15.67 48.03
C SER A 126 3.90 14.96 49.38
N GLY A 127 5.14 14.51 49.62
CA GLY A 127 5.78 14.62 50.93
C GLY A 127 5.97 13.33 51.75
N SER A 128 7.23 12.97 52.00
CA SER A 128 7.78 12.95 53.37
C SER A 128 9.24 12.48 53.40
N THR A 129 10.12 13.41 53.76
CA THR A 129 11.16 13.33 54.81
C THR A 129 11.75 11.96 55.19
N GLY A 130 13.08 11.86 55.10
CA GLY A 130 13.92 10.81 55.67
C GLY A 130 15.33 10.86 55.14
#